data_AF-A0A914ZCS3-F1
#
_entry.id   AF-A0A914ZCS3-F1
#
_cell.length_a   1.000
_cell.length_b   1.000
_cell.length_c   1.000
_cell.angle_alpha   90.00
_cell.angle_beta   90.00
_cell.angle_gamma   90.00
#
_symmetry.space_group_name_H-M   'P 1'
#
loop_
_entity.id
_entity.type
_entity.pdbx_description
1 polymer ?
#
loop_
_entity_poly.entity_id
_entity_poly.type
_entity_poly.pdbx_seq_one_letter_code
_entity_poly.pdbx_strand_id
1 'polypeptide(L)' 'MVDGRMRKFFEEVVLLSQAFVINPDLSVEAALKEAEKEIGAPAKVTGFVRFALGDGIEKEETDFAAEVAAVTKG' A
#
# COMPACT_ATOMS: atom_id res chain seq x y z
N MET A 1 -8.27 11.27 23.16
CA MET A 1 -7.66 9.93 22.92
C MET A 1 -8.21 9.25 21.66
N VAL A 2 -9.51 9.39 21.36
CA VAL A 2 -10.13 8.81 20.16
C VAL A 2 -9.79 9.60 18.90
N ASP A 3 -9.90 10.94 18.92
CA ASP A 3 -9.70 11.77 17.73
C ASP A 3 -8.29 11.65 17.14
N GLY A 4 -7.26 11.58 17.99
CA GLY A 4 -5.88 11.36 17.53
C GLY A 4 -5.68 10.00 16.87
N ARG A 5 -6.37 8.95 17.37
CA ARG A 5 -6.35 7.62 16.74
C ARG A 5 -7.12 7.62 15.42
N MET A 6 -8.21 8.37 15.33
CA MET A 6 -8.96 8.52 14.07
C MET A 6 -8.14 9.26 13.02
N ARG A 7 -7.43 10.33 13.39
CA ARG A 7 -6.53 11.02 12.47
C ARG A 7 -5.44 10.08 11.95
N LYS A 8 -4.79 9.32 12.84
CA LYS A 8 -3.77 8.35 12.45
C LYS A 8 -4.33 7.26 11.53
N PHE A 9 -5.54 6.76 11.80
CA PHE A 9 -6.20 5.79 10.95
C PHE A 9 -6.37 6.33 9.51
N PHE A 10 -6.83 7.58 9.36
CA PHE A 10 -6.94 8.20 8.03
C PHE A 10 -5.59 8.36 7.34
N GLU A 11 -4.54 8.77 8.07
CA GLU A 11 -3.17 8.86 7.55
C GLU A 11 -2.63 7.50 7.06
N GLU A 12 -3.10 6.38 7.61
CA GLU A 12 -2.66 5.04 7.22
C GLU A 12 -3.48 4.44 6.05
N VAL A 13 -4.78 4.76 5.93
CA VAL A 13 -5.68 4.06 4.99
C VAL A 13 -6.23 4.92 3.84
N VAL A 14 -6.16 6.25 3.93
CA VAL A 14 -6.67 7.15 2.90
C VAL A 14 -5.52 7.69 2.07
N LEU A 15 -5.48 7.34 0.78
CA LEU A 15 -4.39 7.71 -0.14
C LEU A 15 -3.98 9.18 -0.04
N LEU A 16 -4.95 10.11 -0.05
CA LEU A 16 -4.67 11.54 -0.02
C LEU A 16 -4.04 12.02 1.30
N SER A 17 -4.32 11.31 2.40
CA SER A 17 -3.80 11.62 3.73
C SER A 17 -2.48 10.90 4.05
N GLN A 18 -2.09 9.92 3.25
CA GLN A 18 -0.83 9.20 3.42
C GLN A 18 0.38 10.09 3.10
N ALA A 19 1.51 9.79 3.74
CA ALA A 19 2.80 10.36 3.37
C ALA A 19 3.20 9.93 1.95
N PHE A 20 3.73 10.86 1.18
CA PHE A 20 4.10 10.63 -0.21
C PHE A 20 5.43 9.86 -0.29
N VAL A 21 5.44 8.72 -0.99
CA VAL A 21 6.59 7.80 -1.00
C VAL A 21 7.89 8.45 -1.53
N ILE A 22 7.77 9.41 -2.45
CA ILE A 22 8.93 10.11 -3.04
C ILE A 22 9.44 11.22 -2.10
N ASN A 23 8.52 11.89 -1.40
CA ASN A 23 8.84 12.93 -0.41
C ASN A 23 7.95 12.75 0.84
N PRO A 24 8.43 12.00 1.85
CA PRO A 24 7.63 11.67 3.03
C PRO A 24 7.24 12.86 3.91
N ASP A 25 7.85 14.03 3.71
CA ASP A 25 7.50 15.26 4.42
C ASP A 25 6.16 15.84 3.96
N LEU A 26 5.66 15.38 2.81
CA LEU A 26 4.39 15.81 2.22
C LEU A 26 3.36 14.67 2.27
N SER A 27 2.09 15.03 2.42
CA SER A 27 1.02 14.09 2.08
C SER A 27 0.86 13.97 0.56
N VAL A 28 0.23 12.90 0.08
CA VAL A 28 -0.10 12.76 -1.34
C VAL A 28 -0.98 13.91 -1.83
N GLU A 29 -1.90 14.42 -1.01
CA GLU A 29 -2.69 15.61 -1.37
C GLU A 29 -1.81 16.86 -1.54
N ALA A 30 -0.84 17.07 -0.65
CA ALA A 30 0.09 18.19 -0.77
C ALA A 30 0.97 18.07 -2.01
N ALA A 31 1.49 16.87 -2.29
CA ALA A 31 2.26 16.59 -3.50
C ALA A 31 1.43 16.82 -4.78
N LEU A 32 0.15 16.44 -4.78
CA LEU A 32 -0.75 16.70 -5.90
C LEU A 32 -0.92 18.21 -6.16
N LYS A 33 -1.11 19.00 -5.11
CA LYS A 33 -1.22 20.48 -5.21
C LYS A 33 0.06 21.14 -5.68
N GLU A 34 1.23 20.59 -5.36
CA GLU A 34 2.49 21.06 -5.92
C GLU A 34 2.60 20.73 -7.40
N ALA A 35 2.24 19.51 -7.79
CA ALA A 35 2.21 19.09 -9.19
C ALA A 35 1.23 19.93 -10.04
N GLU A 36 0.07 20.34 -9.50
CA GLU A 36 -0.87 21.23 -10.19
C GLU A 36 -0.21 22.54 -10.66
N LYS A 37 0.73 23.08 -9.86
CA LYS A 37 1.46 24.31 -10.22
C LYS A 37 2.42 24.09 -11.37
N GLU A 38 3.05 22.92 -11.44
CA GLU A 38 3.97 22.55 -12.51
C GLU A 38 3.21 22.21 -13.81
N ILE A 39 2.08 21.54 -13.69
CA ILE A 39 1.19 21.18 -14.81
C ILE A 39 0.47 22.42 -15.37
N GLY A 40 0.20 23.42 -14.52
CA GLY A 40 -0.54 24.63 -14.89
C GLY A 40 -2.05 24.42 -15.00
N ALA A 41 -2.58 23.33 -14.44
CA ALA A 41 -4.00 23.00 -14.46
C ALA A 41 -4.39 22.20 -13.20
N PRO A 42 -5.68 22.24 -12.78
CA PRO A 42 -6.17 21.42 -11.68
C PRO A 42 -6.04 19.92 -11.97
N ALA A 43 -5.64 19.16 -10.95
CA ALA A 43 -5.44 17.71 -11.03
C ALA A 43 -6.20 17.04 -9.89
N LYS A 44 -6.88 15.93 -10.20
CA LYS A 44 -7.66 15.19 -9.20
C LYS A 44 -7.47 13.69 -9.39
N VAL A 45 -7.26 12.99 -8.29
CA VAL A 45 -7.34 11.53 -8.25
C VAL A 45 -8.82 11.14 -8.26
N THR A 46 -9.30 10.57 -9.37
CA THR A 46 -10.69 10.13 -9.54
C THR A 46 -10.93 8.72 -9.03
N GLY A 47 -9.87 7.89 -8.99
CA GLY A 47 -9.90 6.51 -8.51
C GLY A 47 -8.57 5.83 -8.79
N PHE A 48 -8.30 4.76 -8.05
CA PHE A 48 -7.16 3.88 -8.29
C PHE A 48 -7.56 2.44 -7.98
N VAL A 49 -6.82 1.49 -8.55
CA VAL A 49 -6.96 0.07 -8.23
C VAL A 49 -5.56 -0.47 -7.98
N ARG A 50 -5.38 -1.21 -6.89
CA ARG A 50 -4.14 -1.93 -6.58
C ARG A 50 -4.39 -3.42 -6.75
N PHE A 51 -3.76 -4.04 -7.73
CA PHE A 51 -3.70 -5.48 -7.83
C PHE A 51 -2.42 -5.99 -7.15
N ALA A 52 -2.54 -7.06 -6.38
CA ALA A 52 -1.40 -7.80 -5.85
C ALA A 52 -1.54 -9.27 -6.26
N LEU A 53 -0.43 -9.86 -6.70
CA LEU A 53 -0.40 -11.28 -7.02
C LEU A 53 -0.65 -12.09 -5.75
N GLY A 54 -1.64 -12.99 -5.80
CA GLY A 54 -2.03 -13.81 -4.65
C GLY A 54 -2.87 -13.08 -3.60
N ASP A 55 -3.42 -11.89 -3.91
CA ASP A 55 -4.33 -11.20 -2.99
C ASP A 55 -5.56 -12.08 -2.71
N GLY A 56 -5.82 -12.35 -1.42
CA GLY A 56 -6.88 -13.27 -0.97
C GLY A 56 -6.60 -14.77 -1.15
N ILE A 57 -5.40 -15.18 -1.57
CA ILE A 57 -5.00 -16.60 -1.67
C ILE A 57 -4.20 -16.99 -0.43
N GLU A 58 -4.61 -18.06 0.25
CA GLU A 58 -3.82 -18.63 1.34
C GLU A 58 -2.53 -19.23 0.77
N LYS A 59 -1.39 -18.78 1.29
CA LYS A 59 -0.09 -19.29 0.86
C LYS A 59 0.11 -20.66 1.49
N GLU A 60 0.13 -21.71 0.67
CA GLU A 60 0.52 -23.04 1.13
C GLU A 60 1.98 -23.01 1.62
N GLU A 61 2.19 -23.36 2.88
CA GLU A 61 3.52 -23.59 3.44
C GLU A 61 3.92 -25.05 3.19
N THR A 62 4.78 -25.27 2.19
CA THR A 62 5.34 -26.59 1.90
C THR A 62 6.66 -26.78 2.63
N ASP A 63 6.76 -27.83 3.46
CA ASP A 63 8.02 -28.24 4.09
C ASP A 63 8.83 -29.12 3.12
N PHE A 64 9.74 -28.48 2.41
CA PHE A 64 10.64 -29.14 1.47
C PHE A 64 11.47 -30.26 2.11
N ALA A 65 11.82 -30.15 3.41
CA ALA A 65 12.58 -31.19 4.09
C ALA A 65 11.73 -32.45 4.34
N ALA A 66 10.46 -32.28 4.69
CA ALA A 66 9.51 -33.38 4.83
C ALA A 66 9.23 -34.07 3.47
N GLU A 67 9.11 -33.30 2.39
CA GLU A 67 8.94 -33.84 1.03
C GLU A 67 10.16 -34.67 0.60
N VAL A 68 11.38 -34.16 0.81
CA VAL A 68 12.62 -34.88 0.48
C VAL A 68 12.78 -36.17 1.31
N ALA A 69 12.43 -36.13 2.60
CA ALA A 69 12.45 -37.31 3.46
C ALA A 69 11.41 -38.38 3.05
N ALA A 70 10.28 -37.99 2.45
CA ALA A 70 9.28 -38.92 1.94
C ALA A 70 9.71 -39.61 0.64
N VAL A 71 10.41 -38.89 -0.26
CA VAL A 71 10.87 -39.43 -1.55
C VAL A 71 12.07 -40.39 -1.39
N THR A 72 12.92 -40.18 -0.38
CA THR A 72 14.14 -41.00 -0.15
C THR A 72 13.91 -42.26 0.68
N LYS A 73 12.72 -42.44 1.27
CA LYS A 73 12.35 -43.62 2.06
C LYS A 73 11.63 -44.72 1.26
N GLY A 74 11.43 -44.52 -0.04
CA GLY A 74 11.01 -45.56 -1.00
C GLY A 74 12.20 -46.10 -1.77
#